data_AF-A0A946TPF9-F1
#
_entry.id   AF-A0A946TPF9-F1
#
_cell.length_a   1.000
_cell.length_b   1.000
_cell.length_c   1.000
_cell.angle_alpha   90.00
_cell.angle_beta   90.00
_cell.angle_gamma   90.00
#
_symmetry.space_group_name_H-M   'P 1'
#
loop_
_entity.id
_entity.type
_entity.pdbx_description
1 polymer ?
#
loop_
_entity_poly.entity_id
_entity_poly.type
_entity_poly.pdbx_seq_one_letter_code
_entity_poly.pdbx_strand_id
1 'polypeptide(L)'
;MSRQFAVVTTFNEQGLAAYGERFLAAFAQHWPREVTLYAYHEGKKPDFQSDRIKYIDLEASCPDLVAFKARHADDKEVQGTLDDGDYGYRMDAVRFAHKIFALTHCALSIEAEVLFWLDADSVSFADLPLSLLDQVMPEGVYTSYLGRPHTYSECGFVGYALSHPRHREFMEFWRQLYLDDSLFELPEWHDSFVYDVIRKTFEDTLPDFKTHNITANDPPSDHPFINSVLGQYMDHLKGDSRKEQGKSFGDDLMQERQEDYWQDE
;
A
#
# COMPACT_ATOMS: atom_id res chain seq x y z
N MET A 1 -7.32 -21.43 15.27
CA MET A 1 -8.32 -20.52 14.67
C MET A 1 -7.64 -19.85 13.50
N SER A 2 -8.33 -19.56 12.41
CA SER A 2 -7.75 -18.76 11.31
C SER A 2 -7.49 -17.33 11.81
N ARG A 3 -6.37 -16.73 11.42
CA ARG A 3 -6.04 -15.35 11.79
C ARG A 3 -7.05 -14.38 11.21
N GLN A 4 -7.32 -13.27 11.91
CA GLN A 4 -8.18 -12.20 11.43
C GLN A 4 -7.41 -11.22 10.53
N PHE A 5 -7.80 -11.15 9.26
CA PHE A 5 -7.17 -10.30 8.26
C PHE A 5 -8.07 -9.11 7.89
N ALA A 6 -7.45 -7.96 7.68
CA ALA A 6 -8.08 -6.75 7.14
C ALA A 6 -7.24 -6.16 6.01
N VAL A 7 -7.86 -5.32 5.18
CA VAL A 7 -7.18 -4.56 4.13
C VAL A 7 -7.50 -3.08 4.29
N VAL A 8 -6.54 -2.20 4.02
CA VAL A 8 -6.73 -0.76 3.95
C VAL A 8 -6.26 -0.24 2.59
N THR A 9 -7.00 0.74 2.08
CA THR A 9 -6.63 1.50 0.87
C THR A 9 -7.05 2.95 1.00
N THR A 10 -6.59 3.81 0.09
CA THR A 10 -7.10 5.17 -0.07
C THR A 10 -7.20 5.55 -1.54
N PHE A 11 -8.13 6.44 -1.88
CA PHE A 11 -8.23 7.06 -3.20
C PHE A 11 -8.93 8.42 -3.12
N ASN A 12 -8.57 9.30 -4.06
CA ASN A 12 -9.32 10.54 -4.30
C ASN A 12 -10.40 10.32 -5.37
N GLU A 13 -11.20 11.35 -5.67
CA GLU A 13 -12.29 11.25 -6.65
C GLU A 13 -11.80 10.86 -8.06
N GLN A 14 -10.64 11.38 -8.49
CA GLN A 14 -10.07 11.05 -9.79
C GLN A 14 -9.61 9.58 -9.85
N GLY A 15 -8.94 9.10 -8.79
CA GLY A 15 -8.51 7.72 -8.65
C GLY A 15 -9.69 6.76 -8.59
N LEU A 16 -10.76 7.13 -7.87
CA LEU A 16 -12.01 6.38 -7.84
C LEU A 16 -12.57 6.17 -9.24
N ALA A 17 -12.69 7.25 -10.02
CA ALA A 17 -13.21 7.22 -11.38
C ALA A 17 -12.29 6.46 -12.36
N ALA A 18 -10.97 6.57 -12.20
CA ALA A 18 -10.00 5.95 -13.10
C ALA A 18 -9.82 4.45 -12.86
N TYR A 19 -9.79 4.01 -11.60
CA TYR A 19 -9.49 2.63 -11.24
C TYR A 19 -10.20 2.12 -9.97
N GLY A 20 -10.62 3.01 -9.07
CA GLY A 20 -11.13 2.62 -7.76
C GLY A 20 -12.46 1.86 -7.80
N GLU A 21 -13.37 2.17 -8.75
CA GLU A 21 -14.60 1.38 -8.90
C GLU A 21 -14.30 -0.08 -9.29
N ARG A 22 -13.35 -0.29 -10.20
CA ARG A 22 -12.88 -1.63 -10.60
C ARG A 22 -12.23 -2.35 -9.42
N PHE A 23 -11.40 -1.66 -8.65
CA PHE A 23 -10.79 -2.20 -7.43
C PHE A 23 -11.84 -2.65 -6.40
N LEU A 24 -12.82 -1.80 -6.09
CA LEU A 24 -13.86 -2.11 -5.11
C LEU A 24 -14.70 -3.33 -5.54
N ALA A 25 -15.06 -3.41 -6.83
CA ALA A 25 -15.78 -4.54 -7.39
C ALA A 25 -14.93 -5.83 -7.36
N ALA A 26 -13.68 -5.78 -7.81
CA ALA A 26 -12.75 -6.90 -7.81
C ALA A 26 -12.49 -7.43 -6.38
N PHE A 27 -12.30 -6.52 -5.41
CA PHE A 27 -12.17 -6.87 -4.01
C PHE A 27 -13.42 -7.61 -3.51
N ALA A 28 -14.60 -7.03 -3.77
CA ALA A 28 -15.89 -7.60 -3.37
C ALA A 28 -16.25 -8.89 -4.12
N GLN A 29 -15.54 -9.25 -5.19
CA GLN A 29 -15.71 -10.51 -5.89
C GLN A 29 -14.73 -11.58 -5.38
N HIS A 30 -13.45 -11.25 -5.29
CA HIS A 30 -12.38 -12.26 -5.24
C HIS A 30 -11.69 -12.43 -3.88
N TRP A 31 -11.76 -11.42 -3.00
CA TRP A 31 -11.17 -11.56 -1.66
C TRP A 31 -12.00 -12.49 -0.79
N PRO A 32 -11.40 -13.21 0.20
CA PRO A 32 -12.15 -14.03 1.14
C PRO A 32 -13.26 -13.24 1.84
N ARG A 33 -14.40 -13.91 2.10
CA ARG A 33 -15.58 -13.23 2.65
C ARG A 33 -15.36 -12.66 4.04
N GLU A 34 -14.44 -13.25 4.80
CA GLU A 34 -14.08 -12.85 6.16
C GLU A 34 -13.19 -11.60 6.20
N VAL A 35 -12.60 -11.20 5.07
CA VAL A 35 -11.69 -10.04 5.01
C VAL A 35 -12.49 -8.77 4.78
N THR A 36 -12.32 -7.80 5.70
CA THR A 36 -12.90 -6.46 5.58
C THR A 36 -11.92 -5.50 4.91
N LEU A 37 -12.40 -4.71 3.95
CA LEU A 37 -11.70 -3.57 3.38
C LEU A 37 -12.11 -2.28 4.10
N TYR A 38 -11.12 -1.53 4.56
CA TYR A 38 -11.24 -0.16 5.05
C TYR A 38 -10.80 0.79 3.92
N ALA A 39 -11.78 1.31 3.18
CA ALA A 39 -11.54 2.17 2.03
C ALA A 39 -11.66 3.64 2.44
N TYR A 40 -10.50 4.31 2.56
CA TYR A 40 -10.44 5.74 2.81
C TYR A 40 -10.73 6.50 1.51
N HIS A 41 -11.64 7.46 1.57
CA HIS A 41 -11.99 8.29 0.42
C HIS A 41 -11.77 9.77 0.75
N GLU A 42 -11.40 10.52 -0.27
CA GLU A 42 -11.41 11.98 -0.24
C GLU A 42 -12.58 12.50 -1.07
N GLY A 43 -13.24 13.55 -0.58
CA GLY A 43 -14.42 14.10 -1.23
C GLY A 43 -15.60 13.12 -1.21
N LYS A 44 -16.25 12.91 -2.35
CA LYS A 44 -17.48 12.13 -2.44
C LYS A 44 -17.25 10.66 -2.04
N LYS A 45 -18.05 10.19 -1.08
CA LYS A 45 -18.16 8.77 -0.73
C LYS A 45 -18.55 7.94 -1.97
N PRO A 46 -17.88 6.79 -2.23
CA PRO A 46 -18.25 5.88 -3.31
C PRO A 46 -19.69 5.35 -3.21
N ASP A 47 -20.33 5.18 -4.37
CA ASP A 47 -21.71 4.67 -4.45
C ASP A 47 -21.77 3.12 -4.42
N PHE A 48 -20.67 2.43 -4.74
CA PHE A 48 -20.58 0.96 -4.66
C PHE A 48 -20.87 0.45 -3.24
N GLN A 49 -21.69 -0.59 -3.10
CA GLN A 49 -22.10 -1.13 -1.79
C GLN A 49 -21.66 -2.59 -1.64
N SER A 50 -21.05 -2.90 -0.51
CA SER A 50 -20.68 -4.25 -0.09
C SER A 50 -20.64 -4.30 1.44
N ASP A 51 -21.12 -5.39 2.04
CA ASP A 51 -21.05 -5.63 3.49
C ASP A 51 -19.61 -5.82 3.99
N ARG A 52 -18.66 -6.05 3.07
CA ARG A 52 -17.24 -6.25 3.35
C ARG A 52 -16.40 -4.97 3.23
N ILE A 53 -17.00 -3.87 2.81
CA ILE A 53 -16.30 -2.60 2.58
C ILE A 53 -16.82 -1.53 3.53
N LYS A 54 -15.91 -0.97 4.32
CA LYS A 54 -16.14 0.16 5.20
C LYS A 54 -15.53 1.40 4.58
N TYR A 55 -16.37 2.37 4.23
CA TYR A 55 -15.92 3.66 3.72
C TYR A 55 -15.63 4.61 4.87
N ILE A 56 -14.46 5.25 4.82
CA ILE A 56 -13.98 6.20 5.83
C ILE A 56 -13.63 7.51 5.13
N ASP A 57 -14.19 8.61 5.62
CA ASP A 57 -13.81 9.95 5.17
C ASP A 57 -12.40 10.26 5.70
N LEU A 58 -11.42 10.37 4.80
CA LEU A 58 -10.02 10.53 5.16
C LEU A 58 -9.76 11.85 5.90
N GLU A 59 -10.26 12.96 5.39
CA GLU A 59 -9.99 14.29 5.95
C GLU A 59 -10.72 14.50 7.27
N ALA A 60 -11.93 13.97 7.41
CA ALA A 60 -12.66 14.01 8.67
C ALA A 60 -12.02 13.13 9.77
N SER A 61 -11.42 12.00 9.38
CA SER A 61 -10.81 11.06 10.33
C SER A 61 -9.36 11.40 10.67
N CYS A 62 -8.65 12.10 9.76
CA CYS A 62 -7.24 12.44 9.90
C CYS A 62 -7.03 13.97 9.86
N PRO A 63 -7.41 14.71 10.92
CA PRO A 63 -7.22 16.17 10.96
C PRO A 63 -5.74 16.58 10.84
N ASP A 64 -4.82 15.72 11.26
CA ASP A 64 -3.38 15.96 11.12
C ASP A 64 -2.91 15.93 9.65
N LEU A 65 -3.55 15.14 8.78
CA LEU A 65 -3.32 15.19 7.33
C LEU A 65 -3.73 16.55 6.78
N VAL A 66 -4.90 17.04 7.19
CA VAL A 66 -5.41 18.36 6.78
C VAL A 66 -4.46 19.47 7.26
N ALA A 67 -3.98 19.37 8.49
CA ALA A 67 -2.99 20.30 9.04
C ALA A 67 -1.64 20.24 8.30
N PHE A 68 -1.16 19.04 7.95
CA PHE A 68 0.06 18.85 7.17
C PHE A 68 -0.07 19.48 5.76
N LYS A 69 -1.15 19.18 5.04
CA LYS A 69 -1.45 19.77 3.73
C LYS A 69 -1.52 21.30 3.80
N ALA A 70 -2.18 21.84 4.83
CA ALA A 70 -2.31 23.29 5.01
C ALA A 70 -0.97 23.97 5.34
N ARG A 71 -0.13 23.33 6.16
CA ARG A 71 1.20 23.86 6.53
C ARG A 71 2.14 23.94 5.33
N HIS A 72 2.02 23.02 4.38
CA HIS A 72 2.88 22.90 3.20
C HIS A 72 2.19 23.30 1.88
N ALA A 73 1.09 24.05 1.95
CA ALA A 73 0.28 24.39 0.79
C ALA A 73 1.01 25.27 -0.25
N ASP A 74 1.95 26.09 0.21
CA ASP A 74 2.73 27.01 -0.64
C ASP A 74 4.17 26.50 -0.91
N ASP A 75 4.53 25.33 -0.39
CA ASP A 75 5.86 24.73 -0.58
C ASP A 75 5.84 23.78 -1.79
N LYS A 76 6.37 24.27 -2.90
CA LYS A 76 6.40 23.51 -4.16
C LYS A 76 7.40 22.35 -4.13
N GLU A 77 8.47 22.45 -3.35
CA GLU A 77 9.47 21.38 -3.24
C GLU A 77 8.87 20.18 -2.52
N VAL A 78 8.15 20.42 -1.42
CA VAL A 78 7.38 19.43 -0.64
C VAL A 78 6.23 18.81 -1.45
N GLN A 79 5.80 19.48 -2.53
CA GLN A 79 4.83 19.01 -3.52
C GLN A 79 5.50 18.40 -4.77
N GLY A 80 6.80 18.11 -4.72
CA GLY A 80 7.51 17.39 -5.76
C GLY A 80 8.02 18.24 -6.93
N THR A 81 8.06 19.57 -6.83
CA THR A 81 8.74 20.41 -7.83
C THR A 81 10.24 20.43 -7.57
N LEU A 82 11.04 19.98 -8.54
CA LEU A 82 12.50 19.94 -8.45
C LEU A 82 13.15 21.29 -8.85
N ASP A 83 14.45 21.42 -8.64
CA ASP A 83 15.24 22.62 -8.97
C ASP A 83 15.14 23.05 -10.44
N ASP A 84 14.97 22.10 -11.35
CA ASP A 84 14.80 22.33 -12.79
C ASP A 84 13.35 22.66 -13.18
N GLY A 85 12.42 22.62 -12.23
CA GLY A 85 10.99 22.86 -12.40
C GLY A 85 10.18 21.63 -12.82
N ASP A 86 10.83 20.48 -13.03
CA ASP A 86 10.14 19.23 -13.35
C ASP A 86 9.51 18.60 -12.10
N TYR A 87 8.53 17.72 -12.32
CA TYR A 87 7.91 16.96 -11.24
C TYR A 87 8.71 15.70 -10.89
N GLY A 88 9.08 15.57 -9.62
CA GLY A 88 9.74 14.41 -9.04
C GLY A 88 8.93 13.80 -7.90
N TYR A 89 8.20 12.72 -8.17
CA TYR A 89 7.35 12.06 -7.16
C TYR A 89 8.09 11.69 -5.87
N ARG A 90 9.42 11.43 -5.94
CA ARG A 90 10.21 11.07 -4.76
C ARG A 90 10.21 12.15 -3.68
N MET A 91 9.98 13.39 -4.08
CA MET A 91 9.94 14.58 -3.23
C MET A 91 8.51 15.08 -2.97
N ASP A 92 7.48 14.34 -3.38
CA ASP A 92 6.08 14.76 -3.20
C ASP A 92 5.49 14.23 -1.88
N ALA A 93 5.97 14.78 -0.76
CA ALA A 93 5.54 14.35 0.57
C ALA A 93 4.03 14.55 0.77
N VAL A 94 3.45 15.60 0.20
CA VAL A 94 2.01 15.88 0.30
C VAL A 94 1.19 14.75 -0.32
N ARG A 95 1.54 14.31 -1.54
CA ARG A 95 0.86 13.19 -2.19
C ARG A 95 0.91 11.90 -1.36
N PHE A 96 2.08 11.56 -0.83
CA PHE A 96 2.25 10.31 -0.08
C PHE A 96 1.68 10.37 1.35
N ALA A 97 1.50 11.55 1.93
CA ALA A 97 0.88 11.72 3.25
C ALA A 97 -0.51 11.08 3.34
N HIS A 98 -1.31 11.13 2.27
CA HIS A 98 -2.66 10.58 2.24
C HIS A 98 -2.67 9.09 2.57
N LYS A 99 -1.75 8.34 1.96
CA LYS A 99 -1.53 6.91 2.23
C LYS A 99 -1.09 6.67 3.66
N ILE A 100 -0.13 7.44 4.15
CA ILE A 100 0.43 7.23 5.51
C ILE A 100 -0.60 7.53 6.60
N PHE A 101 -1.36 8.62 6.46
CA PHE A 101 -2.40 8.95 7.44
C PHE A 101 -3.56 7.95 7.39
N ALA A 102 -4.00 7.51 6.21
CA ALA A 102 -5.01 6.43 6.07
C ALA A 102 -4.52 5.12 6.72
N LEU A 103 -3.30 4.69 6.39
CA LEU A 103 -2.67 3.48 6.92
C LEU A 103 -2.57 3.53 8.44
N THR A 104 -1.92 4.56 8.99
CA THR A 104 -1.65 4.66 10.43
C THR A 104 -2.92 4.86 11.24
N HIS A 105 -3.89 5.65 10.74
CA HIS A 105 -5.20 5.75 11.38
C HIS A 105 -5.91 4.39 11.41
N CYS A 106 -5.95 3.67 10.29
CA CYS A 106 -6.59 2.36 10.23
C CYS A 106 -5.91 1.35 11.17
N ALA A 107 -4.59 1.24 11.07
CA ALA A 107 -3.80 0.27 11.81
C ALA A 107 -3.91 0.46 13.32
N LEU A 108 -4.04 1.69 13.81
CA LEU A 108 -4.17 2.01 15.22
C LEU A 108 -5.60 1.95 15.76
N SER A 109 -6.62 1.80 14.90
CA SER A 109 -8.03 1.96 15.28
C SER A 109 -8.89 0.71 15.14
N ILE A 110 -8.42 -0.32 14.44
CA ILE A 110 -9.19 -1.55 14.17
C ILE A 110 -8.75 -2.70 15.06
N GLU A 111 -9.66 -3.65 15.25
CA GLU A 111 -9.34 -4.96 15.83
C GLU A 111 -9.17 -5.96 14.68
N ALA A 112 -7.92 -6.35 14.42
CA ALA A 112 -7.52 -7.42 13.50
C ALA A 112 -6.16 -7.97 13.95
N GLU A 113 -5.76 -9.14 13.47
CA GLU A 113 -4.42 -9.68 13.73
C GLU A 113 -3.41 -9.19 12.69
N VAL A 114 -3.85 -9.05 11.44
CA VAL A 114 -3.04 -8.59 10.31
C VAL A 114 -3.82 -7.58 9.47
N LEU A 115 -3.16 -6.49 9.09
CA LEU A 115 -3.64 -5.50 8.13
C LEU A 115 -2.75 -5.49 6.91
N PHE A 116 -3.33 -5.60 5.71
CA PHE A 116 -2.62 -5.36 4.47
C PHE A 116 -2.94 -3.96 3.94
N TRP A 117 -1.91 -3.19 3.59
CA TRP A 117 -2.06 -2.11 2.63
C TRP A 117 -2.20 -2.69 1.22
N LEU A 118 -3.13 -2.17 0.43
CA LEU A 118 -3.27 -2.47 -0.99
C LEU A 118 -3.58 -1.19 -1.76
N ASP A 119 -2.73 -0.82 -2.73
CA ASP A 119 -2.98 0.34 -3.58
C ASP A 119 -4.26 0.13 -4.41
N ALA A 120 -5.09 1.17 -4.51
CA ALA A 120 -6.41 1.13 -5.14
C ALA A 120 -6.36 0.94 -6.67
N ASP A 121 -5.18 1.05 -7.29
CA ASP A 121 -4.94 0.70 -8.69
C ASP A 121 -4.58 -0.79 -8.88
N SER A 122 -4.91 -1.64 -7.90
CA SER A 122 -4.82 -3.10 -8.04
C SER A 122 -6.14 -3.72 -8.54
N VAL A 123 -6.05 -4.86 -9.21
CA VAL A 123 -7.20 -5.64 -9.69
C VAL A 123 -7.00 -7.09 -9.29
N SER A 124 -7.88 -7.61 -8.45
CA SER A 124 -8.00 -9.06 -8.21
C SER A 124 -8.77 -9.68 -9.36
N PHE A 125 -8.18 -10.65 -10.06
CA PHE A 125 -8.78 -11.32 -11.21
C PHE A 125 -9.09 -12.81 -10.95
N ALA A 126 -8.65 -13.34 -9.80
CA ALA A 126 -8.95 -14.69 -9.35
C ALA A 126 -9.18 -14.71 -7.84
N ASP A 127 -9.95 -15.69 -7.36
CA ASP A 127 -10.28 -15.82 -5.93
C ASP A 127 -9.03 -16.08 -5.08
N LEU A 128 -8.80 -15.23 -4.08
CA LEU A 128 -7.65 -15.33 -3.19
C LEU A 128 -7.96 -16.34 -2.09
N PRO A 129 -7.19 -17.44 -1.92
CA PRO A 129 -7.37 -18.31 -0.78
C PRO A 129 -6.81 -17.66 0.48
N LEU A 130 -7.42 -17.90 1.65
CA LEU A 130 -6.88 -17.43 2.94
C LEU A 130 -5.43 -17.88 3.16
N SER A 131 -5.05 -19.06 2.65
CA SER A 131 -3.68 -19.57 2.72
C SER A 131 -2.66 -18.68 1.99
N LEU A 132 -3.08 -17.90 0.99
CA LEU A 132 -2.21 -16.90 0.36
C LEU A 132 -1.87 -15.79 1.36
N LEU A 133 -2.86 -15.30 2.12
CA LEU A 133 -2.65 -14.28 3.15
C LEU A 133 -1.72 -14.80 4.24
N ASP A 134 -1.88 -16.09 4.60
CA ASP A 134 -0.96 -16.75 5.53
C ASP A 134 0.46 -16.86 4.98
N GLN A 135 0.61 -17.16 3.69
CA GLN A 135 1.89 -17.29 3.01
C GLN A 135 2.63 -15.95 2.91
N VAL A 136 1.95 -14.89 2.50
CA VAL A 136 2.59 -13.57 2.29
C VAL A 136 2.78 -12.79 3.58
N MET A 137 2.13 -13.20 4.67
CA MET A 137 2.34 -12.67 6.01
C MET A 137 2.47 -13.81 7.02
N PRO A 138 3.60 -14.53 7.06
CA PRO A 138 3.78 -15.65 7.97
C PRO A 138 3.76 -15.20 9.44
N GLU A 139 3.52 -16.13 10.36
CA GLU A 139 3.61 -15.82 11.80
C GLU A 139 5.07 -15.52 12.22
N GLY A 140 5.23 -14.73 13.29
CA GLY A 140 6.53 -14.42 13.87
C GLY A 140 7.32 -13.32 13.15
N VAL A 141 6.73 -12.66 12.16
CA VAL A 141 7.24 -11.42 11.55
C VAL A 141 6.29 -10.27 11.83
N TYR A 142 6.81 -9.04 11.89
CA TYR A 142 6.00 -7.84 12.05
C TYR A 142 5.44 -7.32 10.72
N THR A 143 6.26 -7.24 9.69
CA THR A 143 5.86 -6.66 8.40
C THR A 143 6.31 -7.53 7.24
N SER A 144 5.53 -7.55 6.16
CA SER A 144 5.88 -8.20 4.89
C SER A 144 5.79 -7.24 3.72
N TYR A 145 6.69 -7.38 2.74
CA TYR A 145 6.87 -6.40 1.68
C TYR A 145 7.40 -7.02 0.39
N LEU A 146 7.30 -6.28 -0.70
CA LEU A 146 7.85 -6.62 -2.01
C LEU A 146 9.23 -5.96 -2.17
N GLY A 147 10.30 -6.70 -1.88
CA GLY A 147 11.66 -6.19 -2.00
C GLY A 147 12.13 -6.03 -3.45
N ARG A 148 12.98 -5.02 -3.68
CA ARG A 148 13.67 -4.81 -4.97
C ARG A 148 15.18 -4.70 -4.72
N PRO A 149 16.04 -5.50 -5.39
CA PRO A 149 17.47 -5.52 -5.06
C PRO A 149 18.23 -4.20 -5.30
N HIS A 150 17.77 -3.35 -6.21
CA HIS A 150 18.49 -2.17 -6.68
C HIS A 150 17.81 -0.84 -6.32
N THR A 151 16.72 -0.88 -5.56
CA THR A 151 15.95 0.31 -5.17
C THR A 151 15.12 0.02 -3.92
N TYR A 152 14.29 0.96 -3.50
CA TYR A 152 13.38 0.80 -2.37
C TYR A 152 12.30 -0.26 -2.64
N SER A 153 11.73 -0.86 -1.59
CA SER A 153 10.63 -1.82 -1.67
C SER A 153 9.43 -1.26 -2.44
N GLU A 154 8.71 -2.09 -3.20
CA GLU A 154 7.43 -1.67 -3.77
C GLU A 154 6.34 -1.76 -2.70
N CYS A 155 5.68 -0.66 -2.37
CA CYS A 155 4.68 -0.61 -1.29
C CYS A 155 3.23 -0.64 -1.79
N GLY A 156 2.99 -1.12 -3.00
CA GLY A 156 1.62 -1.39 -3.50
C GLY A 156 0.90 -2.49 -2.73
N PHE A 157 1.67 -3.38 -2.08
CA PHE A 157 1.19 -4.37 -1.12
C PHE A 157 2.16 -4.48 0.05
N VAL A 158 1.67 -4.27 1.27
CA VAL A 158 2.47 -4.40 2.51
C VAL A 158 1.62 -5.00 3.61
N GLY A 159 2.11 -6.03 4.30
CA GLY A 159 1.41 -6.65 5.45
C GLY A 159 1.97 -6.14 6.78
N TYR A 160 1.09 -5.94 7.77
CA TYR A 160 1.46 -5.51 9.12
C TYR A 160 0.75 -6.38 10.17
N ALA A 161 1.50 -6.99 11.09
CA ALA A 161 0.95 -7.75 12.21
C ALA A 161 0.55 -6.78 13.32
N LEU A 162 -0.75 -6.50 13.45
CA LEU A 162 -1.26 -5.55 14.44
C LEU A 162 -1.15 -6.08 15.87
N SER A 163 -1.13 -7.40 16.03
CA SER A 163 -0.92 -8.08 17.32
C SER A 163 0.53 -8.06 17.81
N HIS A 164 1.47 -7.59 16.98
CA HIS A 164 2.89 -7.56 17.34
C HIS A 164 3.18 -6.47 18.39
N PRO A 165 4.04 -6.71 19.41
CA PRO A 165 4.33 -5.72 20.45
C PRO A 165 4.89 -4.39 19.94
N ARG A 166 5.56 -4.41 18.78
CA ARG A 166 6.15 -3.23 18.11
C ARG A 166 5.20 -2.50 17.17
N HIS A 167 3.98 -2.99 16.99
CA HIS A 167 3.06 -2.45 16.01
C HIS A 167 2.77 -0.97 16.23
N ARG A 168 2.38 -0.63 17.46
CA ARG A 168 2.05 0.73 17.84
C ARG A 168 3.24 1.67 17.65
N GLU A 169 4.41 1.26 18.13
CA GLU A 169 5.67 2.02 18.01
C GLU A 169 6.01 2.32 16.55
N PHE A 170 5.90 1.33 15.66
CA PHE A 170 6.18 1.51 14.23
C PHE A 170 5.20 2.49 13.55
N MET A 171 3.90 2.34 13.79
CA MET A 171 2.88 3.20 13.17
C MET A 171 2.91 4.63 13.71
N GLU A 172 3.12 4.80 15.02
CA GLU A 172 3.25 6.11 15.65
C GLU A 172 4.54 6.81 15.18
N PHE A 173 5.66 6.08 15.05
CA PHE A 173 6.91 6.64 14.52
C PHE A 173 6.74 7.15 13.09
N TRP A 174 6.12 6.36 12.19
CA TRP A 174 5.90 6.81 10.82
C TRP A 174 5.01 8.05 10.76
N ARG A 175 3.91 8.06 11.53
CA ARG A 175 3.04 9.24 11.62
C ARG A 175 3.79 10.46 12.15
N GLN A 176 4.65 10.27 13.15
CA GLN A 176 5.42 11.35 13.77
C GLN A 176 6.32 12.09 12.78
N LEU A 177 6.93 11.40 11.81
CA LEU A 177 7.76 12.03 10.76
C LEU A 177 7.01 13.15 10.01
N TYR A 178 5.70 12.99 9.78
CA TYR A 178 4.86 14.00 9.16
C TYR A 178 4.37 15.06 10.16
N LEU A 179 4.24 14.72 11.44
CA LEU A 179 3.72 15.65 12.46
C LEU A 179 4.75 16.72 12.83
N ASP A 180 6.03 16.36 12.93
CA ASP A 180 7.11 17.26 13.33
C ASP A 180 8.05 17.66 12.18
N ASP A 181 7.70 17.28 10.94
CA ASP A 181 8.45 17.59 9.72
C ASP A 181 9.87 16.96 9.67
N SER A 182 10.21 16.04 10.59
CA SER A 182 11.49 15.28 10.53
C SER A 182 11.59 14.37 9.30
N LEU A 183 10.48 14.11 8.60
CA LEU A 183 10.45 13.52 7.26
C LEU A 183 11.44 14.20 6.30
N PHE A 184 11.59 15.53 6.37
CA PHE A 184 12.42 16.29 5.44
C PHE A 184 13.93 16.17 5.70
N GLU A 185 14.33 15.51 6.78
CA GLU A 185 15.72 15.11 7.00
C GLU A 185 16.12 13.90 6.14
N LEU A 186 15.14 13.21 5.54
CA LEU A 186 15.35 12.05 4.68
C LEU A 186 15.65 12.46 3.22
N PRO A 187 16.44 11.65 2.47
CA PRO A 187 16.74 11.91 1.06
C PRO A 187 15.53 11.87 0.11
N GLU A 188 14.52 11.06 0.42
CA GLU A 188 13.29 10.91 -0.37
C GLU A 188 12.11 10.80 0.61
N TRP A 189 10.93 11.31 0.23
CA TRP A 189 9.78 11.48 1.15
C TRP A 189 8.56 10.62 0.78
N HIS A 190 8.69 9.81 -0.26
CA HIS A 190 7.64 8.90 -0.66
C HIS A 190 7.56 7.66 0.24
N ASP A 191 6.37 7.07 0.31
CA ASP A 191 6.01 5.97 1.21
C ASP A 191 7.02 4.81 1.21
N SER A 192 7.40 4.32 0.03
CA SER A 192 8.30 3.17 -0.08
C SER A 192 9.71 3.41 0.47
N PHE A 193 10.28 4.60 0.26
CA PHE A 193 11.60 4.91 0.79
C PHE A 193 11.55 5.05 2.31
N VAL A 194 10.56 5.80 2.80
CA VAL A 194 10.36 6.03 4.24
C VAL A 194 10.06 4.71 4.96
N TYR A 195 9.24 3.83 4.38
CA TYR A 195 9.01 2.48 4.88
C TYR A 195 10.31 1.71 5.07
N ASP A 196 11.19 1.70 4.07
CA ASP A 196 12.46 0.99 4.15
C ASP A 196 13.40 1.59 5.20
N VAL A 197 13.42 2.92 5.35
CA VAL A 197 14.18 3.59 6.42
C VAL A 197 13.70 3.14 7.80
N ILE A 198 12.39 3.20 8.05
CA ILE A 198 11.81 2.80 9.35
C ILE A 198 12.03 1.31 9.58
N ARG A 199 11.69 0.46 8.60
CA ARG A 199 11.86 -0.99 8.67
C ARG A 199 13.29 -1.37 9.02
N LYS A 200 14.29 -0.85 8.28
CA LYS A 200 15.70 -1.15 8.53
C LYS A 200 16.15 -0.65 9.90
N THR A 201 15.70 0.54 10.31
CA THR A 201 15.98 1.07 11.66
C THR A 201 15.50 0.10 12.74
N PHE A 202 14.28 -0.46 12.61
CA PHE A 202 13.75 -1.42 13.57
C PHE A 202 14.46 -2.77 13.49
N GLU A 203 14.74 -3.29 12.28
CA GLU A 203 15.52 -4.53 12.08
C GLU A 203 16.91 -4.45 12.73
N ASP A 204 17.60 -3.32 12.59
CA ASP A 204 18.96 -3.12 13.08
C ASP A 204 19.02 -2.89 14.60
N THR A 205 17.95 -2.36 15.20
CA THR A 205 17.93 -1.95 16.61
C THR A 205 17.17 -2.90 17.53
N LEU A 206 16.23 -3.69 17.00
CA LEU A 206 15.33 -4.55 17.78
C LEU A 206 15.48 -6.03 17.39
N PRO A 207 16.06 -6.89 18.26
CA PRO A 207 16.32 -8.29 17.92
C PRO A 207 15.04 -9.14 17.74
N ASP A 208 13.92 -8.68 18.29
CA ASP A 208 12.59 -9.29 18.16
C ASP A 208 11.85 -8.84 16.90
N PHE A 209 12.35 -7.85 16.16
CA PHE A 209 11.70 -7.31 14.97
C PHE A 209 12.17 -8.08 13.72
N LYS A 210 11.30 -8.97 13.24
CA LYS A 210 11.53 -9.74 12.02
C LYS A 210 10.61 -9.27 10.91
N THR A 211 11.07 -9.39 9.68
CA THR A 211 10.33 -9.01 8.48
C THR A 211 10.33 -10.14 7.46
N HIS A 212 9.40 -10.06 6.51
CA HIS A 212 9.28 -11.04 5.45
C HIS A 212 9.30 -10.36 4.07
N ASN A 213 10.37 -10.61 3.31
CA ASN A 213 10.41 -10.21 1.91
C ASN A 213 9.70 -11.28 1.06
N ILE A 214 8.53 -10.93 0.52
CA ILE A 214 7.69 -11.83 -0.29
C ILE A 214 8.44 -12.26 -1.55
N THR A 215 9.26 -11.37 -2.13
CA THR A 215 9.98 -11.60 -3.40
C THR A 215 11.41 -12.09 -3.20
N ALA A 216 11.77 -12.58 -2.01
CA ALA A 216 13.14 -12.98 -1.69
C ALA A 216 13.71 -14.06 -2.63
N ASN A 217 12.84 -14.93 -3.18
CA ASN A 217 13.21 -16.04 -4.05
C ASN A 217 12.73 -15.85 -5.50
N ASP A 218 12.19 -14.68 -5.83
CA ASP A 218 11.69 -14.38 -7.17
C ASP A 218 12.80 -13.70 -8.00
N PRO A 219 12.74 -13.76 -9.35
CA PRO A 219 13.62 -12.99 -10.21
C PRO A 219 13.54 -11.49 -9.89
N PRO A 220 14.67 -10.75 -9.85
CA PRO A 220 14.65 -9.30 -9.72
C PRO A 220 13.75 -8.65 -10.77
N SER A 221 12.85 -7.79 -10.34
CA SER A 221 11.89 -7.10 -11.21
C SER A 221 11.70 -5.66 -10.74
N ASP A 222 11.45 -4.75 -11.69
CA ASP A 222 10.97 -3.40 -11.39
C ASP A 222 9.47 -3.39 -11.05
N HIS A 223 8.77 -4.50 -11.31
CA HIS A 223 7.36 -4.76 -10.99
C HIS A 223 7.21 -6.06 -10.17
N PRO A 224 7.79 -6.14 -8.96
CA PRO A 224 7.81 -7.34 -8.13
C PRO A 224 6.42 -7.86 -7.74
N PHE A 225 5.38 -7.01 -7.72
CA PHE A 225 4.04 -7.42 -7.34
C PHE A 225 3.54 -8.56 -8.24
N ILE A 226 3.43 -8.29 -9.55
CA ILE A 226 2.90 -9.25 -10.53
C ILE A 226 3.89 -10.37 -10.82
N ASN A 227 5.15 -10.23 -10.40
CA ASN A 227 6.19 -11.24 -10.56
C ASN A 227 6.37 -12.13 -9.32
N SER A 228 5.56 -11.91 -8.28
CA SER A 228 5.52 -12.73 -7.08
C SER A 228 4.34 -13.71 -7.10
N VAL A 229 4.15 -14.41 -5.98
CA VAL A 229 2.94 -15.21 -5.71
C VAL A 229 1.65 -14.39 -5.82
N LEU A 230 1.68 -13.08 -5.55
CA LEU A 230 0.51 -12.22 -5.67
C LEU A 230 0.00 -12.13 -7.12
N GLY A 231 0.91 -12.17 -8.09
CA GLY A 231 0.60 -12.17 -9.52
C GLY A 231 -0.22 -13.38 -9.98
N GLN A 232 -0.46 -14.38 -9.13
CA GLN A 232 -1.38 -15.49 -9.45
C GLN A 232 -2.85 -15.08 -9.30
N TYR A 233 -3.12 -13.96 -8.63
CA TYR A 233 -4.47 -13.55 -8.24
C TYR A 233 -4.74 -12.07 -8.51
N MET A 234 -3.70 -11.25 -8.58
CA MET A 234 -3.80 -9.80 -8.61
C MET A 234 -2.81 -9.17 -9.58
N ASP A 235 -3.26 -8.09 -10.20
CA ASP A 235 -2.46 -7.18 -11.03
C ASP A 235 -2.38 -5.82 -10.34
N HIS A 236 -1.19 -5.23 -10.25
CA HIS A 236 -1.01 -3.87 -9.77
C HIS A 236 -0.70 -2.97 -10.98
N LEU A 237 -1.62 -2.06 -11.28
CA LEU A 237 -1.62 -1.25 -12.50
C LEU A 237 -0.65 -0.06 -12.37
N LYS A 238 0.62 -0.37 -12.15
CA LYS A 238 1.67 0.58 -11.85
C LYS A 238 1.96 1.51 -13.03
N GLY A 239 1.63 2.79 -12.85
CA GLY A 239 1.82 3.83 -13.86
C GLY A 239 0.63 4.00 -14.81
N ASP A 240 0.51 5.18 -15.41
CA ASP A 240 -0.73 5.66 -16.00
C ASP A 240 -1.24 4.80 -17.16
N SER A 241 -0.36 4.33 -18.05
CA SER A 241 -0.75 3.50 -19.18
C SER A 241 -1.40 2.17 -18.76
N ARG A 242 -0.94 1.56 -17.66
CA ARG A 242 -1.54 0.32 -17.13
C ARG A 242 -2.88 0.59 -16.47
N LYS A 243 -3.04 1.75 -15.82
CA LYS A 243 -4.32 2.18 -15.21
C LYS A 243 -5.40 2.37 -16.27
N GLU A 244 -5.03 3.05 -17.36
CA GLU A 244 -5.88 3.27 -18.53
C GLU A 244 -6.26 1.96 -19.23
N GLN A 245 -5.28 1.08 -19.50
CA GLN A 245 -5.55 -0.21 -20.12
C GLN A 245 -6.32 -1.16 -19.18
N GLY A 246 -6.13 -1.00 -17.87
CA GLY A 246 -6.70 -1.89 -16.85
C GLY A 246 -5.94 -3.19 -16.65
N LYS A 247 -4.71 -3.30 -17.19
CA LYS A 247 -3.87 -4.49 -17.15
C LYS A 247 -2.38 -4.09 -17.26
N SER A 248 -1.49 -4.83 -16.60
CA SER A 248 -0.05 -4.75 -16.84
C SER A 248 0.33 -5.35 -18.19
N PHE A 249 1.47 -4.94 -18.75
CA PHE A 249 1.92 -5.40 -20.06
C PHE A 249 2.62 -6.76 -19.96
N GLY A 250 2.62 -7.53 -21.05
CA GLY A 250 3.37 -8.79 -21.13
C GLY A 250 4.87 -8.61 -20.84
N ASP A 251 5.44 -7.49 -21.27
CA ASP A 251 6.86 -7.14 -21.03
C ASP A 251 7.18 -6.87 -19.55
N ASP A 252 6.17 -6.75 -18.68
CA ASP A 252 6.37 -6.63 -17.23
C ASP A 252 6.62 -7.98 -16.54
N LEU A 253 6.34 -9.09 -17.23
CA LEU A 253 6.47 -10.44 -16.69
C LEU A 253 7.90 -10.97 -16.87
N MET A 254 8.54 -11.33 -15.76
CA MET A 254 9.87 -11.93 -15.72
C MET A 254 9.86 -13.42 -16.04
N GLN A 255 8.68 -14.03 -16.05
CA GLN A 255 8.47 -15.44 -16.31
C GLN A 255 7.10 -15.66 -16.95
N GLU A 256 7.00 -16.71 -17.75
CA GLU A 256 5.72 -17.14 -18.30
C GLU A 256 4.76 -17.49 -17.16
N ARG A 257 3.58 -16.86 -17.22
CA ARG A 257 2.48 -17.09 -16.29
C ARG A 257 1.47 -18.02 -16.94
N GLN A 258 0.64 -18.70 -16.15
CA GLN A 258 -0.30 -19.73 -16.66
C GLN A 258 -1.76 -19.38 -16.40
N GLU A 259 -2.00 -18.33 -15.63
CA GLU A 259 -3.32 -17.81 -15.33
C GLU A 259 -3.89 -17.16 -16.59
N ASP A 260 -5.16 -17.47 -16.93
CA ASP A 260 -5.84 -16.97 -18.14
C ASP A 260 -5.72 -15.45 -18.28
N TYR A 261 -5.76 -14.73 -17.16
CA TYR A 261 -5.59 -13.28 -17.10
C TYR A 261 -4.31 -12.81 -17.82
N TRP A 262 -3.20 -13.55 -17.75
CA TRP A 262 -1.93 -13.17 -18.38
C TRP A 262 -1.78 -13.66 -19.82
N GLN A 263 -2.70 -14.49 -20.33
CA GLN A 263 -2.59 -15.09 -21.67
C GLN A 263 -3.20 -14.23 -22.78
N ASP A 264 -4.03 -13.24 -22.43
CA ASP A 264 -4.62 -12.35 -23.45
C ASP A 264 -3.57 -11.37 -23.98
N GLU A 265 -3.29 -11.47 -25.29
CA GLU A 265 -2.44 -10.58 -26.12
C GLU A 265 -2.96 -9.14 -26.18
#